data_AF-A0A7C1F4W4-F1
#
_entry.id   AF-A0A7C1F4W4-F1
#
_cell.length_a   1.000
_cell.length_b   1.000
_cell.length_c   1.000
_cell.angle_alpha   90.00
_cell.angle_beta   90.00
_cell.angle_gamma   90.00
#
_symmetry.space_group_name_H-M   'P 1'
#
loop_
_entity.id
_entity.type
_entity.pdbx_description
1 polymer ?
#
loop_
_entity_poly.entity_id
_entity_poly.type
_entity_poly.pdbx_seq_one_letter_code
_entity_poly.pdbx_strand_id
1 'polypeptide(L)'
;TTPPDITCPGDITVYATGPNGATVTFEVSATDAVGVASIETEPLSSGDTFPLGTTTVTATATDKAGNTSSCTFTVTVLYNWSGFFAPVDNLPVWNRVKAGSAVPVKFRLGGDQGLSVFAAGYPRSVAIQCGTATLLDDIEQTVTAGQSSLTYDPIADQYVYVWKTDKAWAGTCRQLVVKLADGTEHVANFTFTK
;
A
#
# COMPACT_ATOMS: atom_id res chain seq x y z
N THR A 1 39.80 5.51 -22.55
CA THR A 1 39.39 4.75 -21.36
C THR A 1 37.94 4.36 -21.55
N THR A 2 37.47 3.27 -20.95
CA THR A 2 36.09 2.78 -21.05
C THR A 2 35.34 3.09 -19.75
N PRO A 3 34.02 3.32 -19.77
CA PRO A 3 33.23 3.38 -18.55
C PRO A 3 33.28 2.07 -17.74
N PRO A 4 33.06 2.13 -16.42
CA PRO A 4 32.89 0.93 -15.60
C PRO A 4 31.76 0.03 -16.07
N ASP A 5 31.90 -1.27 -15.85
CA ASP A 5 30.79 -2.23 -15.92
C ASP A 5 30.11 -2.30 -14.56
N ILE A 6 28.89 -1.76 -14.45
CA ILE A 6 28.12 -1.63 -13.20
C ILE A 6 26.98 -2.67 -13.15
N THR A 7 26.83 -3.32 -12.00
CA THR A 7 25.78 -4.31 -11.71
C THR A 7 24.92 -3.84 -10.53
N CYS A 8 23.64 -3.63 -10.81
CA CYS A 8 22.61 -3.36 -9.81
C CYS A 8 21.96 -4.66 -9.32
N PRO A 9 21.31 -4.65 -8.14
CA PRO A 9 20.45 -5.74 -7.71
C PRO A 9 19.18 -5.80 -8.60
N GLY A 10 18.41 -6.88 -8.43
CA GLY A 10 17.03 -6.90 -8.93
C GLY A 10 16.11 -5.99 -8.11
N ASP A 11 14.86 -5.84 -8.56
CA ASP A 11 13.83 -5.11 -7.82
C ASP A 11 13.59 -5.73 -6.43
N ILE A 12 13.37 -4.86 -5.44
CA ILE A 12 13.23 -5.24 -4.03
C ILE A 12 11.81 -4.92 -3.57
N THR A 13 11.14 -5.87 -2.91
CA THR A 13 9.86 -5.64 -2.22
C THR A 13 10.00 -5.97 -0.75
N VAL A 14 9.64 -5.04 0.12
CA VAL A 14 9.66 -5.20 1.59
C VAL A 14 8.37 -4.67 2.21
N TYR A 15 8.13 -5.03 3.46
CA TYR A 15 7.03 -4.48 4.24
C TYR A 15 7.51 -3.35 5.15
N ALA A 16 6.71 -2.29 5.26
CA ALA A 16 6.92 -1.21 6.21
C ALA A 16 6.94 -1.76 7.65
N THR A 17 7.87 -1.23 8.45
CA THR A 17 7.97 -1.53 9.90
C THR A 17 7.50 -0.35 10.76
N GLY A 18 7.02 0.71 10.13
CA GLY A 18 6.47 1.91 10.77
C GLY A 18 5.99 2.94 9.73
N PRO A 19 5.51 4.11 10.18
CA PRO A 19 4.88 5.11 9.29
C PRO A 19 5.83 5.74 8.27
N ASN A 20 7.14 5.64 8.49
CA ASN A 20 8.15 6.16 7.58
C ASN A 20 8.59 5.13 6.53
N GLY A 21 8.05 3.90 6.56
CA GLY A 21 8.40 2.81 5.64
C GLY A 21 9.33 1.77 6.27
N ALA A 22 10.37 1.36 5.54
CA ALA A 22 11.26 0.26 5.93
C ALA A 22 12.72 0.58 5.64
N THR A 23 13.63 0.15 6.52
CA THR A 23 15.06 0.15 6.23
C THR A 23 15.40 -0.95 5.24
N VAL A 24 16.07 -0.60 4.13
CA VAL A 24 16.40 -1.56 3.07
C VAL A 24 17.91 -1.58 2.82
N THR A 25 18.48 -2.77 2.81
CA THR A 25 19.87 -2.99 2.41
C THR A 25 19.92 -3.65 1.03
N PHE A 26 20.84 -3.18 0.20
CA PHE A 26 21.12 -3.71 -1.13
C PHE A 26 22.61 -3.55 -1.47
N GLU A 27 23.06 -4.25 -2.51
CA GLU A 27 24.45 -4.22 -2.97
C GLU A 27 24.52 -3.81 -4.44
N VAL A 28 25.37 -2.83 -4.75
CA VAL A 28 25.73 -2.43 -6.11
C VAL A 28 27.23 -2.65 -6.26
N SER A 29 27.64 -3.23 -7.37
CA SER A 29 29.05 -3.46 -7.68
C SER A 29 29.43 -2.88 -9.03
N ALA A 30 30.70 -2.54 -9.21
CA ALA A 30 31.23 -2.10 -10.49
C ALA A 30 32.65 -2.62 -10.68
N THR A 31 33.05 -2.85 -11.92
CA THR A 31 34.43 -3.23 -12.29
C THR A 31 34.91 -2.39 -13.46
N ASP A 32 36.20 -2.06 -13.47
CA ASP A 32 36.82 -1.32 -14.56
C ASP A 32 38.34 -1.61 -14.65
N ALA A 33 38.91 -1.51 -15.86
CA ALA A 33 40.32 -1.79 -16.12
C ALA A 33 41.29 -0.77 -15.49
N VAL A 34 40.90 0.51 -15.37
CA VAL A 34 41.68 1.55 -14.65
C VAL A 34 41.26 1.68 -13.19
N GLY A 35 40.25 0.91 -12.77
CA GLY A 35 39.74 0.82 -11.41
C GLY A 35 38.59 1.79 -11.13
N VAL A 36 37.71 1.38 -10.23
CA VAL A 36 36.56 2.16 -9.79
C VAL A 36 36.97 3.15 -8.71
N ALA A 37 36.56 4.41 -8.86
CA ALA A 37 36.80 5.48 -7.90
C ALA A 37 35.64 5.65 -6.92
N SER A 38 34.39 5.61 -7.39
CA SER A 38 33.19 5.70 -6.54
C SER A 38 32.00 4.94 -7.12
N ILE A 39 31.06 4.58 -6.24
CA ILE A 39 29.71 4.13 -6.57
C ILE A 39 28.77 4.94 -5.69
N GLU A 40 27.84 5.66 -6.30
CA GLU A 40 26.88 6.54 -5.63
C GLU A 40 25.46 6.16 -6.02
N THR A 41 24.48 6.39 -5.12
CA THR A 41 23.08 6.03 -5.34
C THR A 41 22.15 7.19 -5.00
N GLU A 42 21.14 7.42 -5.84
CA GLU A 42 20.09 8.40 -5.60
C GLU A 42 18.69 7.80 -5.87
N PRO A 43 17.63 8.23 -5.15
CA PRO A 43 17.65 9.25 -4.10
C PRO A 43 18.07 8.72 -2.72
N LEU A 44 18.17 7.41 -2.54
CA LEU A 44 18.44 6.74 -1.27
C LEU A 44 19.54 5.70 -1.41
N SER A 45 20.28 5.50 -0.32
CA SER A 45 21.40 4.58 -0.22
C SER A 45 21.03 3.28 0.52
N SER A 46 21.88 2.27 0.38
CA SER A 46 21.74 1.01 1.11
C SER A 46 21.84 1.27 2.62
N GLY A 47 20.85 0.78 3.37
CA GLY A 47 20.70 1.04 4.81
C GLY A 47 19.82 2.24 5.14
N ASP A 48 19.36 3.02 4.16
CA ASP A 48 18.40 4.10 4.39
C ASP A 48 16.99 3.57 4.62
N THR A 49 16.12 4.43 5.16
CA THR A 49 14.69 4.17 5.27
C THR A 49 13.99 4.59 3.98
N PHE A 50 13.44 3.62 3.28
CA PHE A 50 12.64 3.82 2.09
C PHE A 50 11.19 4.11 2.48
N PRO A 51 10.56 5.17 1.93
CA PRO A 51 9.16 5.48 2.19
C PRO A 51 8.23 4.44 1.57
N LEU A 52 6.99 4.40 2.05
CA LEU A 52 5.91 3.61 1.46
C LEU A 52 5.72 3.93 -0.04
N GLY A 53 5.38 2.91 -0.81
CA GLY A 53 5.26 2.98 -2.26
C GLY A 53 6.55 2.58 -2.96
N THR A 54 6.74 3.04 -4.20
CA THR A 54 7.89 2.65 -5.04
C THR A 54 8.89 3.79 -5.16
N THR A 55 10.16 3.48 -4.88
CA THR A 55 11.31 4.36 -5.11
C THR A 55 12.20 3.76 -6.17
N THR A 56 12.44 4.48 -7.26
CA THR A 56 13.45 4.10 -8.26
C THR A 56 14.82 4.58 -7.81
N VAL A 57 15.75 3.65 -7.59
CA VAL A 57 17.14 3.96 -7.24
C VAL A 57 17.98 3.92 -8.51
N THR A 58 18.77 4.97 -8.72
CA THR A 58 19.79 5.04 -9.76
C THR A 58 21.16 4.95 -9.10
N ALA A 59 21.96 3.95 -9.50
CA ALA A 59 23.35 3.85 -9.08
C ALA A 59 24.27 4.32 -10.20
N THR A 60 25.29 5.12 -9.86
CA THR A 60 26.30 5.64 -10.80
C THR A 60 27.69 5.27 -10.30
N ALA A 61 28.46 4.59 -11.15
CA ALA A 61 29.86 4.26 -10.90
C ALA A 61 30.76 5.21 -11.70
N THR A 62 31.85 5.66 -11.08
CA THR A 62 32.88 6.51 -11.73
C THR A 62 34.23 5.81 -11.66
N ASP A 63 34.96 5.72 -12.77
CA ASP A 63 36.33 5.18 -12.81
C ASP A 63 37.38 6.24 -12.39
N LYS A 64 38.64 5.83 -12.24
CA LYS A 64 39.75 6.76 -11.92
C LYS A 64 40.13 7.72 -13.06
N ALA A 65 39.63 7.48 -14.28
CA ALA A 65 39.82 8.35 -15.43
C ALA A 65 38.67 9.35 -15.63
N GLY A 66 37.63 9.29 -14.79
CA GLY A 66 36.45 10.16 -14.84
C GLY A 66 35.33 9.69 -15.76
N ASN A 67 35.35 8.46 -16.29
CA ASN A 67 34.21 7.91 -17.02
C ASN A 67 33.15 7.39 -16.06
N THR A 68 31.88 7.46 -16.49
CA THR A 68 30.74 7.03 -15.67
C THR A 68 29.82 6.03 -16.39
N SER A 69 29.21 5.15 -15.60
CA SER A 69 28.12 4.27 -16.02
C SER A 69 27.06 4.19 -14.93
N SER A 70 25.82 3.87 -15.31
CA SER A 70 24.71 3.78 -14.37
C SER A 70 23.79 2.60 -14.63
N CYS A 71 23.11 2.16 -13.57
CA CYS A 71 22.04 1.17 -13.61
C CYS A 71 20.92 1.57 -12.64
N THR A 72 19.73 1.02 -12.84
CA THR A 72 18.53 1.34 -12.03
C THR A 72 17.84 0.09 -11.54
N PHE A 73 17.26 0.16 -10.35
CA PHE A 73 16.36 -0.85 -9.79
C PHE A 73 15.28 -0.15 -8.96
N THR A 74 14.21 -0.86 -8.62
CA THR A 74 13.13 -0.33 -7.80
C THR A 74 13.12 -0.96 -6.41
N VAL A 75 12.74 -0.14 -5.42
CA VAL A 75 12.43 -0.58 -4.06
C VAL A 75 10.98 -0.25 -3.78
N THR A 76 10.17 -1.28 -3.58
CA THR A 76 8.74 -1.16 -3.26
C THR A 76 8.51 -1.52 -1.79
N VAL A 77 8.03 -0.55 -1.02
CA VAL A 77 7.66 -0.71 0.39
C VAL A 77 6.14 -0.76 0.50
N LEU A 78 5.62 -1.89 0.96
CA LEU A 78 4.18 -2.14 1.10
C LEU A 78 3.74 -2.22 2.57
N TYR A 79 2.46 -2.06 2.83
CA TYR A 79 1.86 -2.41 4.10
C TYR A 79 1.73 -3.92 4.26
N ASN A 80 1.93 -4.42 5.48
CA ASN A 80 1.74 -5.84 5.79
C ASN A 80 0.27 -6.14 6.14
N TRP A 81 -0.59 -6.12 5.13
CA TRP A 81 -2.02 -6.36 5.29
C TRP A 81 -2.32 -7.78 5.81
N SER A 82 -2.96 -7.87 6.98
CA SER A 82 -3.30 -9.16 7.61
C SER A 82 -4.78 -9.57 7.47
N GLY A 83 -5.56 -8.86 6.65
CA GLY A 83 -6.99 -9.14 6.47
C GLY A 83 -7.92 -8.25 7.30
N PHE A 84 -9.21 -8.40 7.03
CA PHE A 84 -10.29 -7.87 7.84
C PHE A 84 -10.51 -8.74 9.08
N PHE A 85 -10.89 -8.10 10.18
CA PHE A 85 -11.22 -8.75 11.44
C PHE A 85 -12.66 -8.43 11.85
N ALA A 86 -13.23 -9.29 12.68
CA ALA A 86 -14.60 -9.16 13.17
C ALA A 86 -14.91 -7.71 13.65
N PRO A 87 -16.07 -7.16 13.24
CA PRO A 87 -17.22 -7.85 12.66
C PRO A 87 -17.19 -8.05 11.14
N VAL A 88 -16.13 -7.64 10.43
CA VAL A 88 -16.02 -7.82 8.98
C VAL A 88 -15.25 -9.09 8.66
N ASP A 89 -15.88 -9.97 7.91
CA ASP A 89 -15.29 -11.19 7.36
C ASP A 89 -14.64 -10.91 5.99
N ASN A 90 -13.57 -11.65 5.71
CA ASN A 90 -12.86 -11.60 4.44
C ASN A 90 -13.64 -12.34 3.34
N LEU A 91 -13.32 -12.04 2.08
CA LEU A 91 -13.82 -12.82 0.95
C LEU A 91 -13.49 -14.31 1.10
N PRO A 92 -14.36 -15.22 0.63
CA PRO A 92 -15.57 -14.96 -0.16
C PRO A 92 -16.84 -14.67 0.66
N VAL A 93 -16.73 -14.50 1.98
CA VAL A 93 -17.90 -14.30 2.86
C VAL A 93 -18.56 -12.96 2.59
N TRP A 94 -19.90 -12.95 2.63
CA TRP A 94 -20.71 -11.75 2.50
C TRP A 94 -21.12 -11.23 3.87
N ASN A 95 -20.72 -10.00 4.17
CA ASN A 95 -21.00 -9.33 5.43
C ASN A 95 -22.44 -8.78 5.43
N ARG A 96 -23.28 -9.24 6.34
CA ARG A 96 -24.67 -8.78 6.43
C ARG A 96 -24.80 -7.66 7.47
N VAL A 97 -25.19 -6.47 7.02
CA VAL A 97 -25.26 -5.27 7.87
C VAL A 97 -26.55 -4.51 7.67
N LYS A 98 -27.03 -3.82 8.71
CA LYS A 98 -28.18 -2.92 8.60
C LYS A 98 -27.78 -1.60 7.94
N ALA A 99 -28.47 -1.21 6.88
CA ALA A 99 -28.27 0.08 6.21
C ALA A 99 -28.44 1.27 7.16
N GLY A 100 -27.64 2.31 6.99
CA GLY A 100 -27.63 3.47 7.88
C GLY A 100 -26.85 3.27 9.19
N SER A 101 -26.22 2.11 9.39
CA SER A 101 -25.45 1.81 10.60
C SER A 101 -23.98 2.18 10.43
N ALA A 102 -23.26 2.27 11.55
CA ALA A 102 -21.81 2.34 11.56
C ALA A 102 -21.24 0.91 11.58
N VAL A 103 -20.34 0.61 10.65
CA VAL A 103 -19.64 -0.67 10.55
C VAL A 103 -18.19 -0.46 10.99
N PRO A 104 -17.75 -1.06 12.12
CA PRO A 104 -16.34 -1.06 12.49
C PRO A 104 -15.56 -1.97 11.53
N VAL A 105 -14.79 -1.37 10.62
CA VAL A 105 -13.90 -2.09 9.71
C VAL A 105 -12.54 -2.19 10.37
N LYS A 106 -12.15 -3.40 10.76
CA LYS A 106 -10.90 -3.64 11.49
C LYS A 106 -9.87 -4.35 10.63
N PHE A 107 -8.62 -3.92 10.69
CA PHE A 107 -7.51 -4.50 9.92
C PHE A 107 -6.17 -4.25 10.60
N ARG A 108 -5.11 -4.96 10.17
CA ARG A 108 -3.73 -4.75 10.65
C ARG A 108 -2.80 -4.56 9.47
N LEU A 109 -1.77 -3.72 9.69
CA LEU A 109 -0.74 -3.40 8.70
C LEU A 109 0.68 -3.80 9.16
N GLY A 110 0.80 -4.58 10.25
CA GLY A 110 2.07 -5.11 10.75
C GLY A 110 2.98 -4.06 11.41
N GLY A 111 2.42 -3.19 12.26
CA GLY A 111 3.19 -2.20 13.02
C GLY A 111 3.23 -0.78 12.43
N ASP A 112 2.45 -0.46 11.39
CA ASP A 112 2.24 0.94 11.03
C ASP A 112 1.39 1.65 12.10
N GLN A 113 1.77 2.88 12.45
CA GLN A 113 1.14 3.71 13.49
C GLN A 113 0.72 5.09 12.95
N GLY A 114 0.83 5.33 11.64
CA GLY A 114 0.30 6.51 10.99
C GLY A 114 -1.22 6.45 10.85
N LEU A 115 -1.91 7.60 10.83
CA LEU A 115 -3.35 7.67 10.51
C LEU A 115 -3.62 8.00 9.03
N SER A 116 -2.57 8.21 8.23
CA SER A 116 -2.65 8.54 6.80
C SER A 116 -2.45 7.30 5.92
N VAL A 117 -3.06 6.18 6.29
CA VAL A 117 -2.82 4.88 5.63
C VAL A 117 -3.62 4.64 4.37
N PHE A 118 -4.67 5.44 4.14
CA PHE A 118 -5.53 5.31 2.96
C PHE A 118 -5.04 6.18 1.81
N ALA A 119 -5.20 5.68 0.59
CA ALA A 119 -5.07 6.50 -0.61
C ALA A 119 -6.16 7.58 -0.65
N ALA A 120 -5.88 8.69 -1.33
CA ALA A 120 -6.84 9.78 -1.50
C ALA A 120 -8.15 9.27 -2.13
N GLY A 121 -9.29 9.61 -1.53
CA GLY A 121 -10.62 9.16 -1.98
C GLY A 121 -11.04 7.78 -1.48
N TYR A 122 -10.24 7.11 -0.66
CA TYR A 122 -10.53 5.81 -0.07
C TYR A 122 -10.66 5.88 1.46
N PRO A 123 -11.35 4.91 2.10
CA PRO A 123 -12.12 3.81 1.50
C PRO A 123 -13.35 4.26 0.71
N ARG A 124 -13.76 3.48 -0.31
CA ARG A 124 -14.95 3.75 -1.14
C ARG A 124 -15.95 2.59 -1.10
N SER A 125 -17.21 2.89 -1.40
CA SER A 125 -18.25 1.88 -1.51
C SER A 125 -18.83 1.81 -2.92
N VAL A 126 -18.68 0.66 -3.56
CA VAL A 126 -19.11 0.44 -4.95
C VAL A 126 -20.33 -0.49 -4.98
N ALA A 127 -21.33 -0.16 -5.79
CA ALA A 127 -22.49 -1.03 -5.97
C ALA A 127 -22.12 -2.28 -6.79
N ILE A 128 -22.56 -3.45 -6.33
CA ILE A 128 -22.28 -4.74 -6.98
C ILE A 128 -23.56 -5.55 -7.08
N GLN A 129 -23.60 -6.47 -8.04
CA GLN A 129 -24.63 -7.49 -8.12
C GLN A 129 -24.50 -8.43 -6.91
N CYS A 130 -25.62 -8.68 -6.23
CA CYS A 130 -25.67 -9.61 -5.12
C CYS A 130 -25.26 -11.03 -5.57
N GLY A 131 -24.39 -11.68 -4.80
CA GLY A 131 -23.96 -13.07 -5.02
C GLY A 131 -22.79 -13.24 -6.00
N THR A 132 -22.63 -12.38 -7.01
CA THR A 132 -21.56 -12.50 -8.02
C THR A 132 -20.42 -11.50 -7.83
N ALA A 133 -20.64 -10.44 -7.03
CA ALA A 133 -19.69 -9.35 -6.82
C ALA A 133 -19.21 -8.65 -8.10
N THR A 134 -19.96 -8.81 -9.19
CA THR A 134 -19.74 -8.08 -10.43
C THR A 134 -20.20 -6.63 -10.23
N LEU A 135 -19.38 -5.68 -10.67
CA LEU A 135 -19.73 -4.26 -10.61
C LEU A 135 -21.04 -4.01 -11.39
N LEU A 136 -21.92 -3.21 -10.80
CA LEU A 136 -23.04 -2.65 -11.54
C LEU A 136 -22.52 -1.43 -12.29
N ASP A 137 -22.86 -1.32 -13.58
CA ASP A 137 -22.47 -0.19 -14.43
C ASP A 137 -23.24 1.07 -14.02
N ASP A 138 -22.77 1.73 -12.96
CA ASP A 138 -23.32 2.96 -12.39
C ASP A 138 -22.20 3.81 -11.74
N ILE A 139 -22.41 5.14 -11.72
CA ILE A 139 -21.48 6.17 -11.24
C ILE A 139 -20.95 5.82 -9.84
N GLU A 140 -19.62 5.78 -9.70
CA GLU A 140 -18.91 5.59 -8.44
C GLU A 140 -19.36 6.65 -7.44
N GLN A 141 -20.29 6.28 -6.58
CA GLN A 141 -20.76 7.19 -5.54
C GLN A 141 -19.64 7.30 -4.50
N THR A 142 -18.83 8.36 -4.63
CA THR A 142 -17.93 8.83 -3.58
C THR A 142 -18.77 9.40 -2.45
N VAL A 143 -19.42 8.52 -1.68
CA VAL A 143 -19.81 8.93 -0.34
C VAL A 143 -18.54 8.98 0.48
N THR A 144 -17.91 10.16 0.53
CA THR A 144 -17.15 10.55 1.71
C THR A 144 -18.17 10.59 2.82
N ALA A 145 -18.45 9.43 3.42
CA ALA A 145 -19.41 9.30 4.48
C ALA A 145 -18.92 10.21 5.60
N GLY A 146 -19.62 11.33 5.78
CA GLY A 146 -19.23 12.40 6.70
C GLY A 146 -18.86 11.79 8.05
N GLN A 147 -17.69 12.18 8.55
CA GLN A 147 -17.15 11.77 9.86
C GLN A 147 -16.77 10.29 10.02
N SER A 148 -16.32 9.61 8.96
CA SER A 148 -15.63 8.32 9.13
C SER A 148 -14.26 8.56 9.78
N SER A 149 -14.06 8.03 10.99
CA SER A 149 -12.81 8.18 11.74
C SER A 149 -11.97 6.91 11.61
N LEU A 150 -10.65 7.09 11.43
CA LEU A 150 -9.67 6.04 11.59
C LEU A 150 -8.98 6.20 12.94
N THR A 151 -8.92 5.12 13.71
CA THR A 151 -8.16 5.05 14.96
C THR A 151 -7.24 3.84 14.94
N TYR A 152 -6.15 3.90 15.69
CA TYR A 152 -5.23 2.78 15.88
C TYR A 152 -5.21 2.35 17.35
N ASP A 153 -5.35 1.05 17.58
CA ASP A 153 -5.21 0.40 18.89
C ASP A 153 -3.81 -0.24 18.98
N PRO A 154 -2.88 0.33 19.77
CA PRO A 154 -1.53 -0.19 19.88
C PRO A 154 -1.41 -1.50 20.67
N ILE A 155 -2.42 -1.85 21.48
CA ILE A 155 -2.42 -3.11 22.25
C ILE A 155 -2.84 -4.26 21.35
N ALA A 156 -3.87 -4.03 20.54
CA ALA A 156 -4.37 -5.00 19.58
C ALA A 156 -3.62 -4.99 18.24
N ASP A 157 -2.67 -4.07 18.05
CA ASP A 157 -2.00 -3.79 16.76
C ASP A 157 -3.02 -3.69 15.63
N GLN A 158 -4.05 -2.87 15.81
CA GLN A 158 -5.23 -2.90 14.95
C GLN A 158 -5.77 -1.51 14.64
N TYR A 159 -6.01 -1.28 13.35
CA TYR A 159 -6.78 -0.15 12.86
C TYR A 159 -8.27 -0.42 12.98
N VAL A 160 -9.02 0.63 13.34
CA VAL A 160 -10.48 0.63 13.34
C VAL A 160 -10.95 1.83 12.53
N TYR A 161 -11.49 1.54 11.35
CA TYR A 161 -12.17 2.51 10.50
C TYR A 161 -13.68 2.43 10.73
N VAL A 162 -14.29 3.52 11.21
CA VAL A 162 -15.74 3.56 11.45
C VAL A 162 -16.45 3.96 10.16
N TRP A 163 -16.87 2.98 9.37
CA TRP A 163 -17.55 3.22 8.10
C TRP A 163 -19.04 3.54 8.34
N LYS A 164 -19.46 4.78 8.08
CA LYS A 164 -20.87 5.16 8.13
C LYS A 164 -21.55 4.78 6.82
N THR A 165 -22.61 3.98 6.90
CA THR A 165 -23.33 3.47 5.72
C THR A 165 -24.62 4.27 5.47
N ASP A 166 -25.08 4.34 4.23
CA ASP A 166 -26.31 5.06 3.88
C ASP A 166 -27.56 4.20 4.16
N LYS A 167 -28.64 4.80 4.66
CA LYS A 167 -29.94 4.14 4.82
C LYS A 167 -30.55 3.73 3.47
N ALA A 168 -30.28 4.49 2.41
CA ALA A 168 -30.75 4.21 1.06
C ALA A 168 -30.19 2.91 0.49
N TRP A 169 -29.12 2.35 1.08
CA TRP A 169 -28.53 1.09 0.64
C TRP A 169 -29.32 -0.14 1.05
N ALA A 170 -30.40 -0.01 1.82
CA ALA A 170 -31.23 -1.13 2.22
C ALA A 170 -31.72 -1.95 1.00
N GLY A 171 -31.46 -3.26 1.00
CA GLY A 171 -31.81 -4.16 -0.09
C GLY A 171 -30.77 -4.23 -1.21
N THR A 172 -29.63 -3.54 -1.09
CA THR A 172 -28.56 -3.54 -2.10
C THR A 172 -27.34 -4.33 -1.64
N CYS A 173 -26.46 -4.61 -2.60
CA CYS A 173 -25.15 -5.22 -2.36
C CYS A 173 -24.05 -4.24 -2.75
N ARG A 174 -23.04 -4.12 -1.90
CA ARG A 174 -21.93 -3.20 -2.14
C ARG A 174 -20.60 -3.84 -1.75
N GLN A 175 -19.55 -3.45 -2.46
CA GLN A 175 -18.18 -3.76 -2.10
C GLN A 175 -17.57 -2.56 -1.38
N LEU A 176 -17.04 -2.79 -0.18
CA LEU A 176 -16.13 -1.84 0.43
C LEU A 176 -14.76 -2.06 -0.20
N VAL A 177 -14.20 -1.01 -0.78
CA VAL A 177 -12.86 -1.02 -1.35
C VAL A 177 -11.97 -0.17 -0.46
N VAL A 178 -10.97 -0.81 0.15
CA VAL A 178 -9.94 -0.19 0.96
C VAL A 178 -8.66 -0.15 0.13
N LYS A 179 -8.30 1.04 -0.35
CA LYS A 179 -7.02 1.25 -1.01
C LYS A 179 -6.07 1.96 -0.07
N LEU A 180 -4.90 1.37 0.13
CA LEU A 180 -3.87 1.91 1.00
C LEU A 180 -2.95 2.88 0.23
N ALA A 181 -2.22 3.71 0.98
CA ALA A 181 -1.33 4.73 0.43
C ALA A 181 -0.18 4.15 -0.42
N ASP A 182 0.20 2.89 -0.20
CA ASP A 182 1.16 2.15 -1.01
C ASP A 182 0.61 1.67 -2.37
N GLY A 183 -0.70 1.87 -2.61
CA GLY A 183 -1.41 1.49 -3.83
C GLY A 183 -2.11 0.14 -3.78
N THR A 184 -1.93 -0.67 -2.72
CA THR A 184 -2.59 -1.96 -2.56
C THR A 184 -4.09 -1.80 -2.32
N GLU A 185 -4.88 -2.77 -2.80
CA GLU A 185 -6.34 -2.75 -2.71
C GLU A 185 -6.86 -4.00 -2.01
N HIS A 186 -7.76 -3.80 -1.05
CA HIS A 186 -8.40 -4.84 -0.27
C HIS A 186 -9.91 -4.62 -0.25
N VAL A 187 -10.66 -5.70 -0.43
CA VAL A 187 -12.11 -5.60 -0.62
C VAL A 187 -12.88 -6.54 0.29
N ALA A 188 -14.07 -6.10 0.70
CA ALA A 188 -15.04 -6.94 1.42
C ALA A 188 -16.44 -6.70 0.84
N ASN A 189 -17.20 -7.78 0.66
CA ASN A 189 -18.54 -7.72 0.09
C ASN A 189 -19.59 -7.63 1.19
N PHE A 190 -20.61 -6.79 0.99
CA PHE A 190 -21.67 -6.52 1.94
C PHE A 190 -23.05 -6.70 1.31
N THR A 191 -23.97 -7.28 2.09
CA THR A 191 -25.41 -7.24 1.85
C THR A 191 -26.07 -6.31 2.87
N PHE A 192 -26.87 -5.36 2.41
CA PHE A 192 -27.51 -4.36 3.26
C PHE A 192 -28.97 -4.69 3.53
N THR A 193 -29.34 -4.85 4.79
CA THR A 193 -30.75 -5.03 5.19
C THR A 193 -31.40 -3.70 5.56
N LYS A 194 -32.73 -3.69 5.60
CA LYS A 194 -33.50 -2.62 6.24
C LYS A 194 -33.20 -2.51 7.73
#